data_AF-A0ABD2BGW6-F1
#
_entry.id   AF-A0ABD2BGW6-F1
#
_cell.length_a   1.000
_cell.length_b   1.000
_cell.length_c   1.000
_cell.angle_alpha   90.00
_cell.angle_beta   90.00
_cell.angle_gamma   90.00
#
_symmetry.space_group_name_H-M   'P 1'
#
loop_
_entity.id
_entity.type
_entity.pdbx_description
1 polymer ?
#
loop_
_entity_poly.entity_id
_entity_poly.type
_entity_poly.pdbx_seq_one_letter_code
_entity_poly.pdbx_strand_id
1 'polypeptide(L)'
;MLVVLQNSAESFRYFNFAVAQLVHLFCMCYPGQRMIDYSTDIHIKAYSGLWYEAPLSIHKLLILIIRKSLKPSYLTAGKIFIFCLETFATILQTATSYFMVISSVQ
;
A
#
# COMPACT_ATOMS: atom_id res chain seq x y z
N MET A 1 21.51 -21.24 -33.12
CA MET A 1 20.12 -20.78 -33.25
C MET A 1 19.26 -21.23 -32.06
N LEU A 2 19.17 -22.53 -31.76
CA LEU A 2 18.38 -23.05 -30.62
C LEU A 2 18.83 -22.50 -29.24
N VAL A 3 20.14 -22.35 -29.01
CA VAL A 3 20.67 -21.78 -27.74
C VAL A 3 20.29 -20.30 -27.56
N VAL A 4 20.25 -19.51 -28.64
CA VAL A 4 19.87 -18.09 -28.59
C VAL A 4 18.37 -17.95 -28.31
N LEU A 5 17.54 -18.79 -28.93
CA LEU A 5 16.10 -18.84 -28.67
C LEU A 5 15.82 -19.26 -27.22
N GLN A 6 16.55 -20.24 -26.69
CA GLN A 6 16.43 -20.67 -25.28
C GLN A 6 16.75 -19.52 -24.31
N ASN A 7 17.86 -18.81 -24.51
CA ASN A 7 18.21 -17.67 -23.65
C ASN A 7 17.15 -16.56 -23.70
N SER A 8 16.61 -16.26 -24.88
CA SER A 8 15.57 -15.24 -25.02
C SER A 8 14.27 -15.61 -24.29
N ALA A 9 13.92 -16.90 -24.27
CA ALA A 9 12.74 -17.40 -23.57
C ALA A 9 12.93 -17.34 -22.04
N GLU A 10 14.10 -17.70 -21.52
CA GLU A 10 14.39 -17.63 -20.09
C GLU A 10 14.34 -16.19 -19.56
N SER A 11 14.96 -15.23 -20.26
CA SER A 11 14.87 -13.80 -19.88
C SER A 11 13.43 -13.30 -19.84
N PHE A 12 12.60 -13.72 -20.82
CA PHE A 12 11.18 -13.37 -20.83
C PHE A 12 10.43 -13.96 -19.62
N ARG A 13 10.73 -15.21 -19.22
CA ARG A 13 10.12 -15.84 -18.04
C ARG A 13 10.43 -15.07 -16.76
N TYR A 14 11.69 -14.69 -16.54
CA TYR A 14 12.08 -13.91 -15.36
C TYR A 14 11.42 -12.53 -15.33
N PHE A 15 11.35 -11.85 -16.48
CA PHE A 15 10.67 -10.56 -16.59
C PHE A 15 9.18 -10.66 -16.22
N ASN A 16 8.47 -11.64 -16.79
CA ASN A 16 7.05 -11.86 -16.46
C ASN A 16 6.83 -12.18 -14.98
N PHE A 17 7.70 -13.00 -14.40
CA PHE A 17 7.63 -13.31 -12.97
C PHE A 17 7.82 -12.06 -12.09
N ALA A 18 8.79 -11.20 -12.42
CA ALA A 18 9.02 -9.95 -11.72
C ALA A 18 7.80 -9.01 -11.83
N VAL A 19 7.23 -8.85 -13.02
CA VAL A 19 6.02 -8.05 -13.25
C VAL A 19 4.83 -8.60 -12.45
N ALA A 20 4.62 -9.93 -12.49
CA ALA A 20 3.53 -10.57 -11.75
C ALA A 20 3.64 -10.30 -10.23
N GLN A 21 4.85 -10.37 -9.67
CA GLN A 21 5.08 -10.08 -8.26
C GLN A 21 4.81 -8.61 -7.91
N LEU A 22 5.22 -7.68 -8.77
CA LEU A 22 4.94 -6.25 -8.59
C LEU A 22 3.43 -5.96 -8.63
N VAL A 23 2.71 -6.58 -9.57
CA VAL A 23 1.24 -6.46 -9.67
C VAL A 23 0.58 -7.03 -8.42
N HIS A 24 1.02 -8.19 -7.95
CA HIS A 24 0.47 -8.81 -6.73
C HIS A 24 0.67 -7.90 -5.51
N LEU A 25 1.86 -7.33 -5.35
CA LEU A 25 2.14 -6.38 -4.27
C LEU A 25 1.29 -5.10 -4.40
N PHE A 26 1.14 -4.57 -5.62
CA PHE A 26 0.28 -3.42 -5.88
C PHE A 26 -1.19 -3.69 -5.51
N CYS A 27 -1.71 -4.86 -5.87
CA CYS A 27 -3.06 -5.30 -5.51
C CYS A 27 -3.27 -5.38 -3.99
N MET A 28 -2.22 -5.63 -3.21
CA MET A 28 -2.28 -5.60 -1.74
C MET A 28 -2.16 -4.18 -1.18
N CYS A 29 -1.27 -3.35 -1.73
CA CYS A 29 -1.03 -1.98 -1.24
C CYS A 29 -2.16 -1.01 -1.59
N TYR A 30 -2.82 -1.17 -2.73
CA TYR A 30 -3.90 -0.27 -3.18
C TYR A 30 -5.12 -0.25 -2.23
N PRO A 31 -5.74 -1.39 -1.87
CA PRO A 31 -6.83 -1.40 -0.89
C PRO A 31 -6.35 -0.98 0.51
N GLY A 32 -5.11 -1.31 0.87
CA GLY A 32 -4.50 -0.86 2.13
C GLY A 32 -4.42 0.66 2.23
N GLN A 33 -4.01 1.34 1.15
CA GLN A 33 -4.01 2.80 1.05
C GLN A 33 -5.43 3.36 1.18
N ARG A 34 -6.39 2.84 0.41
CA ARG A 34 -7.79 3.29 0.51
C ARG A 34 -8.34 3.13 1.92
N MET A 35 -8.01 2.05 2.61
CA MET A 35 -8.46 1.83 3.99
C MET A 35 -7.90 2.88 4.95
N ILE A 36 -6.63 3.26 4.78
CA ILE A 36 -6.00 4.34 5.55
C ILE A 36 -6.69 5.67 5.26
N ASP A 37 -6.88 6.00 3.98
CA ASP A 37 -7.49 7.26 3.53
C ASP A 37 -8.95 7.40 4.00
N TYR A 38 -9.75 6.33 3.94
CA TYR A 38 -11.11 6.35 4.48
C TYR A 38 -11.11 6.50 6.01
N SER A 39 -10.19 5.84 6.70
CA SER A 39 -10.10 5.93 8.16
C SER A 39 -9.77 7.37 8.61
N THR A 40 -8.92 8.08 7.88
CA THR A 40 -8.59 9.48 8.18
C THR A 40 -9.73 10.43 7.79
N ASP A 41 -10.36 10.23 6.64
CA ASP A 41 -11.48 11.06 6.16
C ASP A 41 -12.71 11.00 7.06
N ILE A 42 -13.03 9.83 7.63
CA ILE A 42 -14.15 9.68 8.58
C ILE A 42 -13.96 10.58 9.81
N HIS A 43 -12.74 10.70 10.33
CA HIS A 43 -12.49 11.56 11.49
C HIS A 43 -12.74 13.04 11.14
N ILE A 44 -12.30 13.47 9.96
CA ILE A 44 -12.41 14.86 9.51
C ILE A 44 -13.88 15.21 9.32
N LYS A 45 -14.63 14.35 8.63
CA LYS A 45 -16.07 14.52 8.38
C LYS A 45 -16.90 14.46 9.67
N ALA A 46 -16.54 13.59 10.60
CA ALA A 46 -17.19 13.52 11.91
C ALA A 46 -16.96 14.81 12.72
N TYR A 47 -15.76 15.39 12.63
CA TYR A 47 -15.45 16.66 13.29
C TYR A 47 -16.12 17.87 12.63
N SER A 48 -16.18 17.91 11.30
CA SER A 48 -16.77 19.02 10.54
C SER A 48 -18.30 18.97 10.44
N GLY A 49 -18.93 17.88 10.87
CA GLY A 49 -20.40 17.75 10.88
C GLY A 49 -21.06 18.62 11.94
N LEU A 50 -22.38 18.81 11.83
CA LEU A 50 -23.24 19.49 12.81
C LEU A 50 -23.41 18.62 14.07
N TRP A 51 -22.30 18.14 14.66
CA TRP A 51 -22.32 17.22 15.81
C TRP A 51 -23.07 17.83 16.99
N TYR A 52 -23.04 19.15 17.14
CA TYR A 52 -23.73 19.92 18.17
C TYR A 52 -25.26 19.90 18.07
N GLU A 53 -25.84 19.59 16.91
CA GLU A 53 -27.30 19.44 16.72
C GLU A 53 -27.78 18.01 16.99
N ALA A 54 -26.87 17.05 17.16
CA ALA A 54 -27.23 15.66 17.38
C ALA A 54 -27.64 15.38 18.84
N PRO A 55 -28.56 14.43 19.09
CA PRO A 55 -28.91 14.00 20.45
C PRO A 55 -27.70 13.46 21.24
N LEU A 56 -27.78 13.55 22.58
CA LEU A 56 -26.69 13.18 23.51
C LEU A 56 -26.22 11.72 23.37
N SER A 57 -27.08 10.82 22.92
CA SER A 57 -26.75 9.43 22.61
C SER A 57 -25.79 9.31 21.41
N ILE A 58 -25.96 10.16 20.39
CA ILE A 58 -25.12 10.19 19.19
C ILE A 58 -23.78 10.85 19.50
N HIS A 59 -23.74 11.89 20.34
CA HIS A 59 -22.49 12.53 20.77
C HIS A 59 -21.47 11.54 21.35
N LYS A 60 -21.90 10.65 22.27
CA LYS A 60 -21.01 9.64 22.87
C LYS A 60 -20.46 8.66 21.83
N LEU A 61 -21.30 8.25 20.88
CA LEU A 61 -20.89 7.36 19.79
C LEU A 61 -19.90 8.04 18.84
N LEU A 62 -20.16 9.31 18.51
CA LEU A 62 -19.36 10.12 17.60
C LEU A 62 -17.94 10.36 18.17
N ILE A 63 -17.84 10.67 19.47
CA ILE A 63 -16.55 10.74 20.19
C ILE A 63 -15.80 9.40 20.14
N LEU A 64 -16.51 8.28 20.30
CA LEU A 64 -15.90 6.95 20.25
C LEU A 64 -15.38 6.60 18.85
N ILE A 65 -16.13 6.96 17.80
CA ILE A 65 -15.73 6.79 16.39
C ILE A 65 -14.51 7.66 16.08
N ILE A 66 -14.53 8.96 16.42
CA ILE A 66 -13.38 9.86 16.23
C ILE A 66 -12.15 9.31 16.95
N ARG A 67 -12.30 8.88 18.22
CA ARG A 67 -11.18 8.34 19.00
C ARG A 67 -10.62 7.05 18.43
N LYS A 68 -11.47 6.21 17.83
CA LYS A 68 -11.06 4.99 17.11
C LYS A 68 -10.36 5.31 15.79
N SER A 69 -10.87 6.27 15.01
CA SER A 69 -10.33 6.64 13.70
C SER A 69 -9.03 7.44 13.79
N LEU A 70 -8.74 8.08 14.94
CA LEU A 70 -7.43 8.68 15.23
C LEU A 70 -6.27 7.69 15.15
N LYS A 71 -6.53 6.39 15.36
CA LYS A 71 -5.57 5.33 15.02
C LYS A 71 -5.96 4.77 13.66
N PRO A 72 -5.29 5.19 12.57
CA PRO A 72 -5.57 4.65 11.26
C PRO A 72 -5.41 3.12 11.33
N SER A 73 -6.42 2.38 10.87
CA SER A 73 -6.25 0.94 10.68
C SER A 73 -5.34 0.77 9.48
N TYR A 74 -4.18 0.18 9.70
CA TYR A 74 -3.24 -0.14 8.63
C TYR A 74 -3.01 -1.65 8.61
N LEU A 75 -2.99 -2.22 7.42
CA LEU A 75 -2.59 -3.61 7.23
C LEU A 75 -1.06 -3.67 7.30
N THR A 76 -0.52 -4.46 8.24
CA THR A 76 0.93 -4.66 8.35
C THR A 76 1.32 -6.09 8.01
N ALA A 77 2.29 -6.27 7.12
CA ALA A 77 2.98 -7.53 6.94
C ALA A 77 3.94 -7.75 8.13
N GLY A 78 3.58 -8.67 9.03
CA GLY A 78 4.44 -9.09 10.15
C GLY A 78 4.86 -7.99 11.12
N LYS A 79 4.13 -6.86 11.20
CA LYS A 79 4.50 -5.62 11.92
C LYS A 79 5.69 -4.82 11.34
N ILE A 80 6.23 -5.23 10.19
CA ILE A 80 7.44 -4.63 9.60
C ILE A 80 7.08 -3.68 8.44
N PHE A 81 6.11 -4.05 7.60
CA PHE A 81 5.73 -3.25 6.43
C PHE A 81 4.26 -2.88 6.45
N ILE A 82 3.96 -1.60 6.33
CA ILE A 82 2.59 -1.12 6.12
C ILE A 82 2.25 -1.27 4.64
N PHE A 83 1.14 -1.94 4.34
CA PHE A 83 0.60 -2.04 2.98
C PHE A 83 -0.02 -0.69 2.57
N CYS A 84 0.83 0.19 2.04
CA CYS A 84 0.46 1.49 1.49
C CYS A 84 1.25 1.75 0.20
N LEU A 85 0.81 2.75 -0.57
CA LEU A 85 1.44 3.07 -1.85
C LEU A 85 2.86 3.63 -1.66
N GLU A 86 3.11 4.29 -0.53
CA GLU A 86 4.44 4.78 -0.14
C GLU A 86 5.44 3.62 0.03
N THR A 87 5.08 2.57 0.76
CA THR A 87 5.92 1.38 0.91
C THR A 87 6.16 0.70 -0.44
N PHE A 88 5.14 0.63 -1.31
CA PHE A 88 5.30 0.11 -2.67
C PHE A 88 6.32 0.91 -3.49
N ALA A 89 6.27 2.24 -3.43
CA ALA A 89 7.23 3.11 -4.11
C ALA A 89 8.65 2.91 -3.57
N THR A 90 8.82 2.77 -2.26
CA THR A 90 10.13 2.48 -1.64
C THR A 90 10.69 1.14 -2.09
N ILE A 91 9.85 0.10 -2.20
CA ILE A 91 10.25 -1.21 -2.71
C ILE A 91 10.69 -1.11 -4.18
N LEU A 92 9.98 -0.34 -5.00
CA LEU A 92 10.37 -0.13 -6.40
C LEU A 92 11.70 0.62 -6.51
N GLN A 93 11.90 1.70 -5.73
CA GLN A 93 13.15 2.47 -5.71
C GLN A 93 14.35 1.63 -5.27
N THR A 94 14.17 0.81 -4.24
CA THR A 94 15.24 -0.10 -3.80
C THR A 94 15.53 -1.15 -4.86
N ALA A 95 14.51 -1.76 -5.48
CA ALA A 95 14.70 -2.71 -6.58
C ALA A 95 15.46 -2.09 -7.78
N THR A 96 15.11 -0.87 -8.21
CA THR A 96 15.83 -0.17 -9.28
C THR A 96 17.25 0.19 -8.87
N SER A 97 17.47 0.55 -7.60
CA SER A 97 18.82 0.85 -7.09
C SER A 97 19.71 -0.39 -7.11
N TYR A 98 19.20 -1.53 -6.63
CA TYR A 98 19.91 -2.80 -6.72
C TYR A 98 20.21 -3.17 -8.18
N PHE A 99 19.23 -2.99 -9.08
CA PHE A 99 19.41 -3.23 -10.51
C PHE A 99 20.50 -2.34 -11.12
N MET A 100 20.53 -1.05 -10.77
CA MET A 100 21.58 -0.14 -11.23
C MET A 100 22.95 -0.58 -10.71
N VAL A 101 23.07 -0.93 -9.43
CA VAL A 101 24.33 -1.38 -8.83
C VAL A 101 24.86 -2.61 -9.55
N ILE A 102 24.04 -3.65 -9.74
CA ILE A 102 24.48 -4.85 -10.47
C ILE A 102 24.89 -4.52 -11.90
N SER A 103 24.16 -3.62 -12.59
CA SER A 103 24.50 -3.22 -13.96
C SER A 103 25.77 -2.38 -14.06
N SER A 104 26.18 -1.73 -12.97
CA SER A 104 27.43 -0.94 -12.91
C SER A 104 28.65 -1.78 -12.57
N VAL A 105 28.46 -2.92 -11.90
CA VAL A 105 29.53 -3.83 -11.47
C VAL A 105 29.83 -4.88 -12.54
N GLN A 106 28.84 -5.20 -13.38
CA GLN A 106 28.94 -6.16 -14.48
C GLN A 106 29.44 -5.51 -15.76
#